data_AF-A0A974DMC9-F1
#
_entry.id   AF-A0A974DMC9-F1
#
_cell.length_a   1.000
_cell.length_b   1.000
_cell.length_c   1.000
_cell.angle_alpha   90.00
_cell.angle_beta   90.00
_cell.angle_gamma   90.00
#
_symmetry.space_group_name_H-M   'P 1'
#
loop_
_entity.id
_entity.type
_entity.pdbx_description
1 polymer ?
#
loop_
_entity_poly.entity_id
_entity_poly.type
_entity_poly.pdbx_seq_one_letter_code
_entity_poly.pdbx_strand_id
1 'polypeptide(L)'
;MKLSLSKVTSGARLGVISNFGRNGDKTLEVPGCLLYTKTASPPHLTHDTLQTIEGVPAVTHITLSTLAEHQEVLEEYKEGIGKFAGLPDAVFYCSTHDPVSPCPTGYNTNKAVSLWGSGGRIEMTTQKFISAQRVLRPDWFQCLSDGEVTPGGNSRKRIKKSVDRSLVFLDECLQLVSEHEELKPCVLIGAVEGGDLLDERLRSARETAKRPVGGFLLDGFHGISARNEAKLSLVSAVTAELPEDKPRFIHGVGRPDEVLEFIQRGVDLFDSCFPYQVTERGCALIFTHCHRPDPETAVLEKSETSDTERNGDVGAEIEEPDADQAEMTPFEICLKEKRFREDFGPLLEGCTCYCCRNHSRAYVHHLLMAKELLAGILLMIHNFQHYFSFFSSIRAALRDGEIKALAELIRKQNS
;
A
#
# COMPACT_ATOMS: atom_id res chain seq x y z
N MET A 1 13.96 8.12 -12.93
CA MET A 1 12.77 7.24 -12.97
C MET A 1 11.97 7.51 -14.24
N LYS A 2 11.57 6.47 -14.99
CA LYS A 2 10.75 6.56 -16.21
C LYS A 2 9.71 5.45 -16.23
N LEU A 3 8.43 5.79 -16.35
CA LEU A 3 7.35 4.82 -16.54
C LEU A 3 7.11 4.58 -18.04
N SER A 4 7.03 3.31 -18.44
CA SER A 4 6.68 2.90 -19.79
C SER A 4 5.49 1.95 -19.74
N LEU A 5 4.39 2.32 -20.38
CA LEU A 5 3.17 1.50 -20.42
C LEU A 5 3.20 0.58 -21.63
N SER A 6 2.85 -0.68 -21.40
CA SER A 6 2.70 -1.70 -22.44
C SER A 6 1.25 -1.85 -22.90
N LYS A 7 0.29 -1.70 -21.97
CA LYS A 7 -1.14 -1.89 -22.23
C LYS A 7 -1.95 -1.10 -21.21
N VAL A 8 -3.06 -0.51 -21.65
CA VAL A 8 -4.08 0.08 -20.76
C VAL A 8 -5.41 -0.61 -21.06
N THR A 9 -6.00 -1.27 -20.06
CA THR A 9 -7.25 -2.05 -20.23
C THR A 9 -8.25 -1.59 -19.18
N SER A 10 -9.36 -1.00 -19.60
CA SER A 10 -10.42 -0.52 -18.69
C SER A 10 -9.87 0.37 -17.55
N GLY A 11 -8.95 1.29 -17.88
CA GLY A 11 -8.29 2.19 -16.92
C GLY A 11 -7.08 1.60 -16.19
N ALA A 12 -6.96 0.27 -16.11
CA ALA A 12 -5.80 -0.40 -15.51
C ALA A 12 -4.57 -0.32 -16.41
N ARG A 13 -3.42 0.01 -15.82
CA ARG A 13 -2.17 0.36 -16.51
C ARG A 13 -1.12 -0.72 -16.28
N LEU A 14 -0.81 -1.48 -17.31
CA LEU A 14 0.26 -2.48 -17.31
C LEU A 14 1.54 -1.87 -17.88
N GLY A 15 2.62 -1.85 -17.09
CA GLY A 15 3.87 -1.23 -17.52
C GLY A 15 5.06 -1.55 -16.63
N VAL A 16 6.15 -0.81 -16.84
CA VAL A 16 7.38 -0.93 -16.08
C VAL A 16 7.92 0.46 -15.76
N ILE A 17 8.22 0.70 -14.49
CA ILE A 17 9.03 1.81 -14.02
C ILE A 17 10.48 1.37 -14.12
N SER A 18 11.33 2.20 -14.73
CA SER A 18 12.75 1.92 -14.98
C SER A 18 13.62 3.11 -14.58
N ASN A 19 14.94 2.92 -14.63
CA ASN A 19 15.94 3.98 -14.43
C ASN A 19 15.80 4.64 -13.04
N PHE A 20 15.77 3.80 -12.00
CA PHE A 20 15.83 4.21 -10.60
C PHE A 20 16.80 3.30 -9.82
N GLY A 21 17.02 3.60 -8.54
CA GLY A 21 18.12 3.03 -7.77
C GLY A 21 19.42 3.80 -8.03
N ARG A 22 20.39 3.63 -7.13
CA ARG A 22 21.70 4.32 -7.20
C ARG A 22 22.41 4.19 -8.55
N ASN A 23 22.28 3.05 -9.21
CA ASN A 23 22.91 2.75 -10.50
C ASN A 23 21.97 2.95 -11.70
N GLY A 24 20.69 3.27 -11.48
CA GLY A 24 19.69 3.41 -12.54
C GLY A 24 19.34 2.11 -13.27
N ASP A 25 19.65 0.95 -12.69
CA ASP A 25 19.48 -0.38 -13.28
C ASP A 25 18.24 -1.13 -12.76
N LYS A 26 17.51 -0.56 -11.80
CA LYS A 26 16.34 -1.19 -11.20
C LYS A 26 15.08 -0.97 -12.03
N THR A 27 14.22 -1.98 -12.00
CA THR A 27 12.91 -1.99 -12.65
C THR A 27 11.83 -2.45 -11.69
N LEU A 28 10.62 -1.90 -11.84
CA LEU A 28 9.45 -2.30 -11.06
C LEU A 28 8.25 -2.41 -12.02
N GLU A 29 7.63 -3.57 -12.09
CA GLU A 29 6.42 -3.77 -12.88
C GLU A 29 5.21 -3.12 -12.21
N VAL A 30 4.29 -2.56 -13.01
CA VAL A 30 3.03 -1.98 -12.54
C VAL A 30 1.83 -2.63 -13.25
N PRO A 31 0.69 -2.86 -12.56
CA PRO A 31 0.47 -2.54 -11.15
C PRO A 31 1.26 -3.46 -10.20
N GLY A 32 1.71 -2.89 -9.08
CA GLY A 32 2.61 -3.53 -8.13
C GLY A 32 2.44 -3.01 -6.71
N CYS A 33 3.11 -3.64 -5.76
CA CYS A 33 3.22 -3.12 -4.40
C CYS A 33 4.68 -2.86 -4.00
N LEU A 34 4.87 -2.09 -2.94
CA LEU A 34 6.16 -1.85 -2.28
C LEU A 34 6.28 -2.81 -1.09
N LEU A 35 7.50 -3.24 -0.75
CA LEU A 35 7.76 -4.09 0.40
C LEU A 35 7.57 -3.27 1.70
N TYR A 36 6.53 -3.59 2.47
CA TYR A 36 6.19 -2.85 3.68
C TYR A 36 7.21 -3.09 4.79
N THR A 37 7.76 -1.98 5.32
CA THR A 37 8.61 -1.96 6.51
C THR A 37 8.35 -0.67 7.29
N LYS A 38 8.71 -0.65 8.57
CA LYS A 38 8.74 0.61 9.34
C LYS A 38 10.13 1.26 9.27
N THR A 39 11.19 0.46 9.43
CA THR A 39 12.58 0.93 9.62
C THR A 39 13.57 0.26 8.65
N ALA A 40 13.16 -0.05 7.41
CA ALA A 40 13.92 -0.73 6.35
C ALA A 40 13.98 -2.26 6.43
N SER A 41 13.95 -2.86 7.63
CA SER A 41 13.85 -4.31 7.77
C SER A 41 12.38 -4.74 7.75
N PRO A 42 11.99 -5.76 6.95
CA PRO A 42 10.63 -6.27 6.96
C PRO A 42 10.25 -6.83 8.33
N PRO A 43 9.00 -6.65 8.78
CA PRO A 43 8.56 -7.18 10.07
C PRO A 43 8.84 -8.68 10.16
N HIS A 44 9.35 -9.14 11.30
CA HIS A 44 9.62 -10.57 11.61
C HIS A 44 10.70 -11.26 10.76
N LEU A 45 11.22 -10.65 9.70
CA LEU A 45 12.10 -11.34 8.75
C LEU A 45 13.52 -10.78 8.76
N THR A 46 14.49 -11.69 8.82
CA THR A 46 15.87 -11.37 8.44
C THR A 46 15.98 -11.21 6.92
N HIS A 47 17.05 -10.57 6.45
CA HIS A 47 17.32 -10.44 5.01
C HIS A 47 17.46 -11.80 4.33
N ASP A 48 18.11 -12.76 4.97
CA ASP A 48 18.26 -14.13 4.45
C ASP A 48 16.91 -14.84 4.33
N THR A 49 16.03 -14.68 5.33
CA THR A 49 14.68 -15.26 5.28
C THR A 49 13.84 -14.61 4.18
N LEU A 50 13.95 -13.29 3.99
CA LEU A 50 13.25 -12.57 2.93
C LEU A 50 13.62 -13.10 1.54
N GLN A 51 14.88 -13.49 1.31
CA GLN A 51 15.35 -14.06 0.04
C GLN A 51 14.68 -15.42 -0.29
N THR A 52 14.09 -16.10 0.69
CA THR A 52 13.33 -17.33 0.46
C THR A 52 11.91 -17.07 -0.08
N ILE A 53 11.45 -15.82 -0.04
CA ILE A 53 10.13 -15.41 -0.51
C ILE A 53 10.22 -15.06 -1.99
N GLU A 54 9.35 -15.67 -2.79
CA GLU A 54 9.26 -15.36 -4.22
C GLU A 54 8.51 -14.05 -4.46
N GLY A 55 8.95 -13.28 -5.46
CA GLY A 55 8.23 -12.09 -5.91
C GLY A 55 8.36 -10.84 -5.03
N VAL A 56 9.34 -10.80 -4.11
CA VAL A 56 9.61 -9.63 -3.26
C VAL A 56 9.77 -8.36 -4.12
N PRO A 57 9.03 -7.27 -3.81
CA PRO A 57 9.14 -6.02 -4.54
C PRO A 57 10.54 -5.42 -4.55
N ALA A 58 10.90 -4.76 -5.65
CA ALA A 58 12.20 -4.12 -5.80
C ALA A 58 12.39 -2.84 -4.96
N VAL A 59 11.31 -2.30 -4.40
CA VAL A 59 11.30 -1.05 -3.62
C VAL A 59 10.77 -1.32 -2.22
N THR A 60 11.56 -0.95 -1.23
CA THR A 60 11.27 -1.06 0.20
C THR A 60 10.63 0.23 0.70
N HIS A 61 9.42 0.11 1.24
CA HIS A 61 8.71 1.21 1.87
C HIS A 61 9.20 1.38 3.31
N ILE A 62 9.63 2.59 3.67
CA ILE A 62 10.02 3.01 5.02
C ILE A 62 9.18 4.21 5.45
N THR A 63 9.06 4.44 6.75
CA THR A 63 8.17 5.46 7.29
C THR A 63 8.95 6.50 8.10
N LEU A 64 8.76 7.77 7.75
CA LEU A 64 9.41 8.86 8.47
C LEU A 64 8.90 8.96 9.92
N SER A 65 7.63 8.64 10.16
CA SER A 65 7.05 8.61 11.51
C SER A 65 7.84 7.75 12.49
N THR A 66 8.45 6.65 12.04
CA THR A 66 9.29 5.78 12.88
C THR A 66 10.76 6.19 12.84
N LEU A 67 11.26 6.68 11.71
CA LEU A 67 12.68 6.99 11.52
C LEU A 67 13.08 8.39 12.02
N ALA A 68 12.16 9.34 12.10
CA ALA A 68 12.46 10.72 12.49
C ALA A 68 13.02 10.85 13.92
N GLU A 69 12.65 9.94 14.83
CA GLU A 69 13.18 9.90 16.21
C GLU A 69 14.67 9.55 16.26
N HIS A 70 15.16 8.90 15.20
CA HIS A 70 16.52 8.37 15.09
C HIS A 70 17.41 9.22 14.17
N GLN A 71 16.96 10.44 13.81
CA GLN A 71 17.68 11.30 12.87
C GLN A 71 19.11 11.57 13.33
N GLU A 72 19.34 11.92 14.61
CA GLU A 72 20.68 12.23 15.13
C GLU A 72 21.65 11.05 15.01
N VAL A 73 21.16 9.82 15.23
CA VAL A 73 21.96 8.59 15.11
C VAL A 73 22.38 8.36 13.65
N LEU A 74 21.43 8.50 12.72
CA LEU A 74 21.70 8.32 11.30
C LEU A 74 22.56 9.46 10.72
N GLU A 75 22.45 10.66 11.29
CA GLU A 75 23.26 11.82 10.93
C GLU A 75 24.73 11.61 11.32
N GLU A 76 25.00 11.04 12.50
CA GLU A 76 26.35 10.65 12.89
C GLU A 76 26.89 9.48 12.04
N TYR A 77 26.01 8.55 11.63
CA TYR A 77 26.36 7.42 10.78
C TYR A 77 26.73 7.80 9.34
N LYS A 78 26.18 8.89 8.79
CA LYS A 78 26.56 9.54 7.50
C LYS A 78 26.34 8.74 6.21
N GLU A 79 26.10 7.43 6.29
CA GLU A 79 26.05 6.53 5.14
C GLU A 79 24.62 6.17 4.65
N GLY A 80 23.61 6.73 5.32
CA GLY A 80 22.19 6.58 4.97
C GLY A 80 21.55 5.28 5.47
N ILE A 81 20.22 5.20 5.35
CA ILE A 81 19.43 4.12 5.95
C ILE A 81 19.76 2.74 5.36
N GLY A 82 20.03 2.67 4.04
CA GLY A 82 20.35 1.42 3.37
C GLY A 82 21.57 0.74 3.98
N LYS A 83 22.69 1.46 4.12
CA LYS A 83 23.90 0.92 4.73
C LYS A 83 23.71 0.64 6.22
N PHE A 84 22.97 1.51 6.93
CA PHE A 84 22.65 1.30 8.34
C PHE A 84 21.89 -0.02 8.57
N ALA A 85 20.95 -0.35 7.68
CA ALA A 85 20.17 -1.58 7.72
C ALA A 85 20.90 -2.81 7.11
N GLY A 86 22.15 -2.66 6.67
CA GLY A 86 22.89 -3.73 5.98
C GLY A 86 22.40 -4.04 4.56
N LEU A 87 21.67 -3.10 3.94
CA LEU A 87 21.06 -3.18 2.62
C LEU A 87 21.52 -2.04 1.69
N PRO A 88 22.81 -1.98 1.31
CA PRO A 88 23.36 -0.87 0.53
C PRO A 88 22.76 -0.72 -0.88
N ASP A 89 22.25 -1.82 -1.45
CA ASP A 89 21.73 -1.89 -2.82
C ASP A 89 20.18 -1.89 -2.89
N ALA A 90 19.52 -1.83 -1.74
CA ALA A 90 18.06 -1.72 -1.69
C ALA A 90 17.60 -0.33 -2.11
N VAL A 91 16.43 -0.28 -2.75
CA VAL A 91 15.78 0.97 -3.16
C VAL A 91 14.74 1.33 -2.12
N PHE A 92 14.76 2.56 -1.63
CA PHE A 92 13.84 3.01 -0.58
C PHE A 92 12.83 4.04 -1.06
N TYR A 93 11.58 3.83 -0.68
CA TYR A 93 10.53 4.85 -0.73
C TYR A 93 10.16 5.27 0.69
N CYS A 94 10.29 6.55 1.02
CA CYS A 94 9.97 7.10 2.35
C CYS A 94 8.61 7.80 2.35
N SER A 95 7.62 7.24 3.05
CA SER A 95 6.36 7.94 3.34
C SER A 95 6.47 8.80 4.60
N THR A 96 5.56 9.76 4.77
CA THR A 96 5.48 10.57 6.00
C THR A 96 4.97 9.75 7.18
N HIS A 97 3.90 8.99 6.97
CA HIS A 97 3.23 8.18 7.98
C HIS A 97 3.32 6.68 7.67
N ASP A 98 3.28 5.86 8.72
CA ASP A 98 3.04 4.43 8.63
C ASP A 98 1.55 4.17 8.37
N PRO A 99 1.15 3.51 7.26
CA PRO A 99 -0.26 3.26 6.95
C PRO A 99 -0.98 2.38 7.99
N VAL A 100 -0.24 1.68 8.85
CA VAL A 100 -0.82 0.80 9.89
C VAL A 100 -0.99 1.49 11.23
N SER A 101 -0.20 2.54 11.49
CA SER A 101 -0.18 3.19 12.81
C SER A 101 -1.13 4.38 12.82
N PRO A 102 -2.23 4.35 13.60
CA PRO A 102 -3.16 5.46 13.66
C PRO A 102 -2.46 6.72 14.19
N CYS A 103 -2.72 7.85 13.55
CA CYS A 103 -2.15 9.14 13.93
C CYS A 103 -3.27 10.05 14.43
N PRO A 104 -3.16 10.63 15.65
CA PRO A 104 -4.06 11.67 16.10
C PRO A 104 -4.16 12.82 15.09
N THR A 105 -5.38 13.25 14.75
CA THR A 105 -5.57 14.34 13.77
C THR A 105 -5.70 15.71 14.43
N GLY A 106 -5.53 16.78 13.67
CA GLY A 106 -5.80 18.16 14.10
C GLY A 106 -4.56 18.93 14.53
N TYR A 107 -3.37 18.40 14.25
CA TYR A 107 -2.10 19.00 14.65
C TYR A 107 -1.36 19.68 13.49
N ASN A 108 -1.87 19.57 12.26
CA ASN A 108 -1.27 20.21 11.10
C ASN A 108 -1.52 21.72 11.05
N THR A 109 -0.43 22.48 10.93
CA THR A 109 -0.43 23.93 10.85
C THR A 109 -0.05 24.41 9.44
N ASN A 110 0.06 25.74 9.25
CA ASN A 110 0.58 26.27 7.99
C ASN A 110 2.12 26.14 7.88
N LYS A 111 2.79 25.78 8.98
CA LYS A 111 4.25 25.76 9.06
C LYS A 111 4.82 24.36 9.20
N ALA A 112 4.01 23.42 9.68
CA ALA A 112 4.46 22.10 10.05
C ALA A 112 3.32 21.08 9.98
N VAL A 113 3.72 19.84 9.70
CA VAL A 113 2.91 18.62 9.81
C VAL A 113 3.40 17.85 11.04
N SER A 114 2.50 17.20 11.77
CA SER A 114 2.89 16.39 12.93
C SER A 114 3.01 14.92 12.54
N LEU A 115 4.04 14.26 13.03
CA LEU A 115 4.23 12.81 12.94
C LEU A 115 4.14 12.20 14.35
N TRP A 116 3.90 10.89 14.43
CA TRP A 116 3.89 10.15 15.69
C TRP A 116 4.80 8.94 15.58
N GLY A 117 5.83 8.92 16.43
CA GLY A 117 6.69 7.76 16.62
C GLY A 117 6.48 7.14 18.00
N SER A 118 7.38 6.24 18.37
CA SER A 118 7.33 5.53 19.66
C SER A 118 7.55 6.45 20.86
N GLY A 119 8.32 7.52 20.67
CA GLY A 119 8.57 8.59 21.64
C GLY A 119 7.54 9.72 21.62
N GLY A 120 6.51 9.64 20.77
CA GLY A 120 5.38 10.55 20.74
C GLY A 120 5.38 11.51 19.55
N ARG A 121 4.81 12.71 19.75
CA ARG A 121 4.57 13.68 18.67
C ARG A 121 5.85 14.38 18.25
N ILE A 122 6.10 14.40 16.94
CA ILE A 122 7.21 15.09 16.29
C ILE A 122 6.65 16.16 15.35
N GLU A 123 6.87 17.43 15.69
CA GLU A 123 6.55 18.51 14.76
C GLU A 123 7.59 18.58 13.65
N MET A 124 7.11 18.62 12.39
CA MET A 124 7.93 18.55 11.18
C MET A 124 7.67 19.76 10.29
N THR A 125 8.60 20.73 10.31
CA THR A 125 8.67 21.81 9.32
C THR A 125 9.28 21.30 8.01
N THR A 126 9.15 22.04 6.91
CA THR A 126 9.80 21.70 5.63
C THR A 126 11.32 21.59 5.76
N GLN A 127 11.95 22.48 6.54
CA GLN A 127 13.40 22.40 6.83
C GLN A 127 13.79 21.12 7.58
N LYS A 128 13.06 20.78 8.65
CA LYS A 128 13.34 19.57 9.44
C LYS A 128 13.05 18.30 8.63
N PHE A 129 11.97 18.32 7.84
CA PHE A 129 11.61 17.26 6.92
C PHE A 129 12.74 16.98 5.93
N ILE A 130 13.22 18.00 5.22
CA ILE A 130 14.31 17.84 4.24
C ILE A 130 15.62 17.44 4.93
N SER A 131 15.90 17.95 6.13
CA SER A 131 17.03 17.50 6.93
C SER A 131 16.98 15.99 7.20
N ALA A 132 15.81 15.45 7.58
CA ALA A 132 15.64 14.01 7.77
C ALA A 132 15.84 13.23 6.46
N GLN A 133 15.32 13.73 5.33
CA GLN A 133 15.53 13.09 4.02
C GLN A 133 17.01 13.07 3.60
N ARG A 134 17.78 14.13 3.89
CA ARG A 134 19.24 14.18 3.61
C ARG A 134 20.02 13.11 4.38
N VAL A 135 19.59 12.84 5.61
CA VAL A 135 20.18 11.83 6.48
C VAL A 135 19.78 10.42 6.01
N LEU A 136 18.50 10.21 5.69
CA LEU A 136 17.98 8.92 5.26
C LEU A 136 18.50 8.51 3.88
N ARG A 137 18.58 9.46 2.94
CA ARG A 137 18.93 9.27 1.53
C ARG A 137 18.06 8.21 0.82
N PRO A 138 16.72 8.30 0.88
CA PRO A 138 15.88 7.37 0.14
C PRO A 138 15.94 7.66 -1.35
N ASP A 139 15.66 6.67 -2.19
CA ASP A 139 15.57 6.88 -3.63
C ASP A 139 14.35 7.73 -3.97
N TRP A 140 13.21 7.46 -3.33
CA TRP A 140 11.96 8.20 -3.50
C TRP A 140 11.43 8.65 -2.13
N PHE A 141 10.77 9.80 -2.06
CA PHE A 141 10.08 10.21 -0.83
C PHE A 141 8.80 10.99 -1.11
N GLN A 142 7.78 10.73 -0.30
CA GLN A 142 6.54 11.49 -0.26
C GLN A 142 6.82 12.92 0.21
N CYS A 143 6.32 13.92 -0.51
CA CYS A 143 6.35 15.31 -0.05
C CYS A 143 5.54 15.49 1.23
N LEU A 144 6.00 16.37 2.12
CA LEU A 144 5.23 16.80 3.28
C LEU A 144 3.86 17.36 2.81
N SER A 145 2.75 16.86 3.37
CA SER A 145 1.39 17.22 2.96
C SER A 145 0.42 17.22 4.13
N ASP A 146 -0.72 17.89 3.96
CA ASP A 146 -1.77 18.00 4.97
C ASP A 146 -2.92 17.02 4.69
N GLY A 147 -2.67 15.72 4.89
CA GLY A 147 -3.64 14.63 4.69
C GLY A 147 -4.67 14.45 5.81
N GLU A 148 -4.69 15.32 6.83
CA GLU A 148 -5.61 15.25 7.99
C GLU A 148 -7.03 15.74 7.65
N VAL A 149 -7.64 15.19 6.60
CA VAL A 149 -9.05 15.41 6.28
C VAL A 149 -9.84 14.16 6.66
N THR A 150 -10.56 14.22 7.78
CA THR A 150 -11.42 13.11 8.20
C THR A 150 -12.65 13.03 7.29
N PRO A 151 -13.08 11.81 6.92
CA PRO A 151 -14.31 11.61 6.16
C PRO A 151 -15.53 12.19 6.90
N GLY A 152 -16.43 12.84 6.18
CA GLY A 152 -17.72 13.29 6.72
C GLY A 152 -17.72 14.45 7.74
N GLY A 153 -16.56 14.88 8.26
CA GLY A 153 -16.47 15.87 9.34
C GLY A 153 -15.96 17.26 8.96
N ASN A 154 -15.38 17.44 7.77
CA ASN A 154 -14.55 18.63 7.49
C ASN A 154 -15.28 19.71 6.69
N SER A 155 -15.20 20.95 7.18
CA SER A 155 -15.72 22.11 6.44
C SER A 155 -15.00 22.28 5.10
N ARG A 156 -15.70 22.83 4.08
CA ARG A 156 -15.10 23.16 2.78
C ARG A 156 -13.83 24.01 2.91
N LYS A 157 -13.81 24.93 3.90
CA LYS A 157 -12.64 25.77 4.21
C LYS A 157 -11.44 24.95 4.68
N ARG A 158 -11.63 23.92 5.51
CA ARG A 158 -10.56 23.03 6.00
C ARG A 158 -9.96 22.19 4.88
N ILE A 159 -10.81 21.72 3.97
CA ILE A 159 -10.41 20.93 2.79
C ILE A 159 -9.62 21.78 1.79
N LYS A 160 -10.10 22.99 1.47
CA LYS A 160 -9.33 23.92 0.64
C LYS A 160 -7.95 24.21 1.24
N LYS A 161 -7.89 24.35 2.58
CA LYS A 161 -6.64 24.61 3.30
C LYS A 161 -5.65 23.46 3.22
N SER A 162 -6.08 22.19 3.17
CA SER A 162 -5.13 21.07 3.02
C SER A 162 -4.44 21.11 1.66
N VAL A 163 -5.18 21.43 0.59
CA VAL A 163 -4.62 21.61 -0.75
C VAL A 163 -3.65 22.79 -0.76
N ASP A 164 -4.05 23.95 -0.23
CA ASP A 164 -3.20 25.15 -0.24
C ASP A 164 -1.89 24.93 0.54
N ARG A 165 -1.97 24.30 1.72
CA ARG A 165 -0.78 23.96 2.54
C ARG A 165 0.15 22.99 1.82
N SER A 166 -0.41 21.94 1.22
CA SER A 166 0.39 20.90 0.56
C SER A 166 1.10 21.44 -0.67
N LEU A 167 0.51 22.38 -1.41
CA LEU A 167 1.17 23.07 -2.51
C LEU A 167 2.30 23.99 -2.01
N VAL A 168 2.10 24.71 -0.90
CA VAL A 168 3.15 25.52 -0.28
C VAL A 168 4.31 24.63 0.18
N PHE A 169 4.03 23.54 0.89
CA PHE A 169 5.06 22.60 1.32
C PHE A 169 5.79 21.95 0.15
N LEU A 170 5.08 21.65 -0.95
CA LEU A 170 5.67 21.13 -2.17
C LEU A 170 6.67 22.11 -2.79
N ASP A 171 6.26 23.36 -2.97
CA ASP A 171 7.11 24.38 -3.58
C ASP A 171 8.35 24.65 -2.69
N GLU A 172 8.18 24.71 -1.37
CA GLU A 172 9.29 24.83 -0.40
C GLU A 172 10.23 23.61 -0.41
N CYS A 173 9.69 22.39 -0.42
CA CYS A 173 10.49 21.17 -0.45
C CYS A 173 11.29 21.05 -1.75
N LEU A 174 10.68 21.40 -2.90
CA LEU A 174 11.38 21.40 -4.18
C LEU A 174 12.54 22.39 -4.21
N GLN A 175 12.34 23.58 -3.64
CA GLN A 175 13.42 24.56 -3.50
C GLN A 175 14.56 23.98 -2.64
N LEU A 176 14.26 23.48 -1.45
CA LEU A 176 15.27 22.92 -0.54
C LEU A 176 15.99 21.70 -1.15
N VAL A 177 15.28 20.85 -1.88
CA VAL A 177 15.89 19.72 -2.62
C VAL A 177 16.91 20.22 -3.65
N SER A 178 16.61 21.33 -4.34
CA SER A 178 17.52 21.91 -5.34
C SER A 178 18.79 22.51 -4.73
N GLU A 179 18.72 22.93 -3.46
CA GLU A 179 19.83 23.52 -2.70
C GLU A 179 20.80 22.47 -2.12
N HIS A 180 20.38 21.19 -2.06
CA HIS A 180 21.15 20.10 -1.45
C HIS A 180 21.57 19.04 -2.47
N GLU A 181 22.88 18.98 -2.78
CA GLU A 181 23.46 18.02 -3.73
C GLU A 181 23.13 16.56 -3.39
N GLU A 182 23.06 16.22 -2.10
CA GLU A 182 22.79 14.84 -1.65
C GLU A 182 21.38 14.36 -2.04
N LEU A 183 20.44 15.29 -2.30
CA LEU A 183 19.05 14.99 -2.63
C LEU A 183 18.75 15.05 -4.13
N LYS A 184 19.65 15.56 -4.97
CA LYS A 184 19.47 15.55 -6.43
C LYS A 184 19.18 14.18 -7.04
N PRO A 185 19.75 13.05 -6.57
CA PRO A 185 19.37 11.73 -7.09
C PRO A 185 18.01 11.25 -6.57
N CYS A 186 17.48 11.87 -5.51
CA CYS A 186 16.22 11.46 -4.89
C CYS A 186 15.03 11.99 -5.70
N VAL A 187 13.94 11.23 -5.71
CA VAL A 187 12.72 11.57 -6.44
C VAL A 187 11.62 11.95 -5.46
N LEU A 188 11.18 13.20 -5.52
CA LEU A 188 10.05 13.69 -4.72
C LEU A 188 8.72 13.29 -5.36
N ILE A 189 7.84 12.68 -4.57
CA ILE A 189 6.48 12.27 -4.95
C ILE A 189 5.49 13.31 -4.41
N GLY A 190 4.70 13.93 -5.28
CA GLY A 190 3.73 14.95 -4.89
C GLY A 190 2.47 14.32 -4.30
N ALA A 191 1.95 14.86 -3.21
CA ALA A 191 0.70 14.40 -2.62
C ALA A 191 -0.50 15.14 -3.21
N VAL A 192 -1.54 14.40 -3.60
CA VAL A 192 -2.82 14.92 -4.05
C VAL A 192 -3.80 14.85 -2.89
N GLU A 193 -4.14 16.02 -2.36
CA GLU A 193 -5.08 16.21 -1.25
C GLU A 193 -6.46 16.65 -1.77
N GLY A 194 -7.32 17.12 -0.87
CA GLY A 194 -8.65 17.67 -1.21
C GLY A 194 -9.81 16.87 -0.63
N GLY A 195 -9.54 15.87 0.20
CA GLY A 195 -10.58 15.12 0.94
C GLY A 195 -11.68 14.58 0.05
N ASP A 196 -12.92 14.76 0.47
CA ASP A 196 -14.11 14.29 -0.26
C ASP A 196 -14.69 15.35 -1.23
N LEU A 197 -14.01 16.49 -1.45
CA LEU A 197 -14.50 17.52 -2.38
C LEU A 197 -13.86 17.36 -3.77
N LEU A 198 -14.69 17.03 -4.76
CA LEU A 198 -14.27 16.85 -6.14
C LEU A 198 -13.48 18.04 -6.69
N ASP A 199 -14.00 19.27 -6.57
CA ASP A 199 -13.34 20.45 -7.12
C ASP A 199 -11.94 20.69 -6.52
N GLU A 200 -11.78 20.45 -5.21
CA GLU A 200 -10.50 20.60 -4.53
C GLU A 200 -9.53 19.45 -4.85
N ARG A 201 -10.03 18.23 -5.04
CA ARG A 201 -9.26 17.07 -5.54
C ARG A 201 -8.71 17.33 -6.94
N LEU A 202 -9.55 17.78 -7.87
CA LEU A 202 -9.14 18.12 -9.23
C LEU A 202 -8.15 19.29 -9.24
N ARG A 203 -8.38 20.32 -8.41
CA ARG A 203 -7.44 21.43 -8.25
C ARG A 203 -6.08 20.93 -7.73
N SER A 204 -6.07 20.10 -6.68
CA SER A 204 -4.84 19.54 -6.13
C SER A 204 -4.08 18.72 -7.16
N ALA A 205 -4.76 17.86 -7.92
CA ALA A 205 -4.15 17.06 -8.98
C ALA A 205 -3.51 17.93 -10.07
N ARG A 206 -4.28 18.88 -10.63
CA ARG A 206 -3.82 19.78 -11.70
C ARG A 206 -2.66 20.67 -11.24
N GLU A 207 -2.74 21.23 -10.03
CA GLU A 207 -1.69 22.10 -9.51
C GLU A 207 -0.41 21.31 -9.20
N THR A 208 -0.53 20.15 -8.56
CA THR A 208 0.63 19.29 -8.25
C THR A 208 1.32 18.82 -9.53
N ALA A 209 0.55 18.50 -10.58
CA ALA A 209 1.07 18.07 -11.88
C ALA A 209 1.89 19.15 -12.62
N LYS A 210 1.72 20.43 -12.28
CA LYS A 210 2.55 21.53 -12.82
C LYS A 210 3.98 21.54 -12.27
N ARG A 211 4.24 20.85 -11.15
CA ARG A 211 5.56 20.79 -10.51
C ARG A 211 6.37 19.59 -11.05
N PRO A 212 7.72 19.65 -11.00
CA PRO A 212 8.60 18.58 -11.47
C PRO A 212 8.67 17.39 -10.48
N VAL A 213 7.53 16.88 -10.03
CA VAL A 213 7.44 15.69 -9.17
C VAL A 213 7.62 14.42 -9.99
N GLY A 214 8.17 13.36 -9.40
CA GLY A 214 8.39 12.09 -10.09
C GLY A 214 7.16 11.21 -10.21
N GLY A 215 6.16 11.42 -9.36
CA GLY A 215 4.91 10.67 -9.31
C GLY A 215 3.92 11.34 -8.37
N PHE A 216 2.76 10.72 -8.21
CA PHE A 216 1.66 11.29 -7.42
C PHE A 216 1.15 10.30 -6.39
N LEU A 217 1.12 10.70 -5.13
CA LEU A 217 0.43 9.96 -4.07
C LEU A 217 -1.02 10.44 -3.97
N LEU A 218 -1.96 9.52 -4.09
CA LEU A 218 -3.38 9.77 -3.86
C LEU A 218 -3.65 9.59 -2.37
N ASP A 219 -3.55 10.68 -1.60
CA ASP A 219 -3.69 10.63 -0.13
C ASP A 219 -5.16 10.73 0.30
N GLY A 220 -5.48 10.35 1.55
CA GLY A 220 -6.82 10.45 2.13
C GLY A 220 -7.83 9.41 1.61
N PHE A 221 -7.36 8.32 1.02
CA PHE A 221 -8.18 7.21 0.53
C PHE A 221 -8.03 5.91 1.35
N HIS A 222 -7.41 5.97 2.52
CA HIS A 222 -7.27 4.83 3.43
C HIS A 222 -8.64 4.39 4.00
N GLY A 223 -8.79 3.09 4.27
CA GLY A 223 -10.01 2.53 4.90
C GLY A 223 -11.27 2.63 4.04
N ILE A 224 -11.12 2.82 2.72
CA ILE A 224 -12.24 2.89 1.80
C ILE A 224 -12.66 1.49 1.41
N SER A 225 -13.85 1.09 1.86
CA SER A 225 -14.51 -0.11 1.35
C SER A 225 -14.65 -0.05 -0.17
N ALA A 226 -14.41 -1.18 -0.84
CA ALA A 226 -14.66 -1.39 -2.27
C ALA A 226 -16.11 -1.09 -2.71
N ARG A 227 -17.05 -0.89 -1.78
CA ARG A 227 -18.45 -0.52 -2.04
C ARG A 227 -18.70 1.00 -2.03
N ASN A 228 -17.70 1.82 -1.70
CA ASN A 228 -17.87 3.27 -1.60
C ASN A 228 -17.72 3.94 -2.99
N GLU A 229 -18.78 3.84 -3.80
CA GLU A 229 -18.83 4.37 -5.17
C GLU A 229 -18.51 5.87 -5.27
N ALA A 230 -18.91 6.66 -4.27
CA ALA A 230 -18.62 8.10 -4.25
C ALA A 230 -17.11 8.37 -4.21
N LYS A 231 -16.37 7.71 -3.31
CA LYS A 231 -14.92 7.88 -3.23
C LYS A 231 -14.19 7.22 -4.39
N LEU A 232 -14.65 6.08 -4.86
CA LEU A 232 -14.13 5.43 -6.07
C LEU A 232 -14.27 6.35 -7.31
N SER A 233 -15.37 7.09 -7.42
CA SER A 233 -15.56 8.09 -8.48
C SER A 233 -14.58 9.26 -8.37
N LEU A 234 -14.23 9.69 -7.14
CA LEU A 234 -13.20 10.71 -6.92
C LEU A 234 -11.83 10.24 -7.44
N VAL A 235 -11.46 8.98 -7.20
CA VAL A 235 -10.19 8.41 -7.69
C VAL A 235 -10.12 8.44 -9.21
N SER A 236 -11.18 8.01 -9.90
CA SER A 236 -11.27 8.07 -11.37
C SER A 236 -11.13 9.51 -11.89
N ALA A 237 -11.79 10.46 -11.23
CA ALA A 237 -11.73 11.87 -11.63
C ALA A 237 -10.33 12.46 -11.42
N VAL A 238 -9.66 12.14 -10.30
CA VAL A 238 -8.29 12.58 -10.01
C VAL A 238 -7.30 12.00 -11.01
N THR A 239 -7.34 10.69 -11.24
CA THR A 239 -6.38 10.00 -12.11
C THR A 239 -6.50 10.42 -13.58
N ALA A 240 -7.68 10.87 -14.02
CA ALA A 240 -7.89 11.45 -15.34
C ALA A 240 -7.16 12.80 -15.53
N GLU A 241 -6.89 13.53 -14.45
CA GLU A 241 -6.14 14.81 -14.49
C GLU A 241 -4.62 14.63 -14.38
N LEU A 242 -4.16 13.44 -14.01
CA LEU A 242 -2.75 13.18 -13.76
C LEU A 242 -2.03 12.66 -15.02
N PRO A 243 -0.83 13.16 -15.33
CA PRO A 243 -0.02 12.70 -16.45
C PRO A 243 0.13 11.18 -16.50
N GLU A 244 -0.06 10.59 -17.68
CA GLU A 244 0.00 9.14 -17.86
C GLU A 244 1.42 8.57 -17.79
N ASP A 245 2.45 9.40 -17.97
CA ASP A 245 3.87 9.03 -17.98
C ASP A 245 4.49 9.00 -16.57
N LYS A 246 3.70 9.26 -15.53
CA LYS A 246 4.12 9.24 -14.13
C LYS A 246 3.33 8.22 -13.30
N PRO A 247 4.00 7.52 -12.36
CA PRO A 247 3.34 6.54 -11.50
C PRO A 247 2.42 7.19 -10.47
N ARG A 248 1.35 6.47 -10.14
CA ARG A 248 0.34 6.85 -9.15
C ARG A 248 0.40 5.89 -7.96
N PHE A 249 0.68 6.42 -6.78
CA PHE A 249 0.82 5.71 -5.52
C PHE A 249 -0.45 5.84 -4.69
N ILE A 250 -0.73 4.84 -3.86
CA ILE A 250 -1.71 4.91 -2.79
C ILE A 250 -1.19 4.17 -1.56
N HIS A 251 -1.54 4.66 -0.37
CA HIS A 251 -1.22 4.01 0.89
C HIS A 251 -2.48 3.53 1.62
N GLY A 252 -2.33 2.49 2.43
CA GLY A 252 -3.39 1.99 3.30
C GLY A 252 -4.57 1.36 2.56
N VAL A 253 -4.37 1.00 1.29
CA VAL A 253 -5.31 0.24 0.47
C VAL A 253 -4.62 -1.07 0.10
N GLY A 254 -5.03 -2.16 0.72
CA GLY A 254 -4.36 -3.46 0.56
C GLY A 254 -5.28 -4.66 0.54
N ARG A 255 -6.57 -4.50 0.79
CA ARG A 255 -7.51 -5.61 0.67
C ARG A 255 -7.65 -6.00 -0.81
N PRO A 256 -7.66 -7.30 -1.18
CA PRO A 256 -7.57 -7.71 -2.58
C PRO A 256 -8.65 -7.12 -3.51
N ASP A 257 -9.88 -6.98 -3.03
CA ASP A 257 -10.99 -6.35 -3.75
C ASP A 257 -10.76 -4.85 -3.95
N GLU A 258 -10.30 -4.14 -2.91
CA GLU A 258 -9.97 -2.70 -3.00
C GLU A 258 -8.82 -2.47 -3.99
N VAL A 259 -7.75 -3.27 -3.89
CA VAL A 259 -6.61 -3.17 -4.82
C VAL A 259 -7.06 -3.25 -6.27
N LEU A 260 -7.96 -4.18 -6.61
CA LEU A 260 -8.49 -4.32 -7.96
C LEU A 260 -9.31 -3.11 -8.41
N GLU A 261 -10.18 -2.57 -7.54
CA GLU A 261 -10.99 -1.39 -7.85
C GLU A 261 -10.12 -0.15 -8.11
N PHE A 262 -9.05 0.03 -7.34
CA PHE A 262 -8.11 1.15 -7.53
C PHE A 262 -7.21 0.96 -8.75
N ILE A 263 -6.80 -0.28 -9.06
CA ILE A 263 -6.06 -0.59 -10.30
C ILE A 263 -6.90 -0.25 -11.53
N GLN A 264 -8.18 -0.65 -11.55
CA GLN A 264 -9.10 -0.31 -12.65
C GLN A 264 -9.30 1.20 -12.82
N ARG A 265 -9.04 1.97 -11.76
CA ARG A 265 -9.08 3.45 -11.77
C ARG A 265 -7.70 4.06 -11.98
N GLY A 266 -6.74 3.27 -12.45
CA GLY A 266 -5.46 3.73 -12.93
C GLY A 266 -4.43 4.03 -11.84
N VAL A 267 -4.56 3.44 -10.65
CA VAL A 267 -3.49 3.43 -9.63
C VAL A 267 -2.45 2.37 -9.96
N ASP A 268 -1.17 2.70 -9.79
CA ASP A 268 -0.05 1.86 -10.22
C ASP A 268 0.65 1.14 -9.06
N LEU A 269 0.83 1.83 -7.91
CA LEU A 269 1.64 1.35 -6.79
C LEU A 269 0.90 1.42 -5.45
N PHE A 270 0.94 0.31 -4.72
CA PHE A 270 0.35 0.13 -3.40
C PHE A 270 1.45 -0.16 -2.37
N ASP A 271 1.18 -0.02 -1.08
CA ASP A 271 2.01 -0.66 -0.06
C ASP A 271 1.52 -2.10 0.23
N SER A 272 2.36 -2.89 0.90
CA SER A 272 2.02 -4.27 1.32
C SER A 272 1.78 -4.38 2.82
N CYS A 273 1.14 -3.38 3.45
CA CYS A 273 0.86 -3.42 4.88
C CYS A 273 -0.24 -4.42 5.26
N PHE A 274 -1.16 -4.74 4.33
CA PHE A 274 -2.27 -5.67 4.60
C PHE A 274 -1.79 -7.08 5.03
N PRO A 275 -0.84 -7.73 4.35
CA PRO A 275 -0.19 -8.97 4.83
C PRO A 275 0.39 -8.89 6.23
N TYR A 276 0.96 -7.73 6.61
CA TYR A 276 1.46 -7.51 7.96
C TYR A 276 0.30 -7.43 8.96
N GLN A 277 -0.76 -6.66 8.66
CA GLN A 277 -1.95 -6.59 9.51
C GLN A 277 -2.60 -7.96 9.73
N VAL A 278 -2.69 -8.80 8.69
CA VAL A 278 -3.14 -10.20 8.74
C VAL A 278 -2.27 -11.04 9.69
N THR A 279 -0.96 -10.87 9.60
CA THR A 279 0.02 -11.56 10.44
C THR A 279 -0.13 -11.17 11.92
N GLU A 280 -0.24 -9.88 12.23
CA GLU A 280 -0.33 -9.39 13.61
C GLU A 280 -1.60 -9.88 14.32
N ARG A 281 -2.69 -10.08 13.58
CA ARG A 281 -3.91 -10.69 14.13
C ARG A 281 -3.87 -12.23 14.21
N GLY A 282 -2.78 -12.86 13.76
CA GLY A 282 -2.56 -14.31 13.82
C GLY A 282 -3.33 -15.08 12.74
N CYS A 283 -3.52 -14.45 11.58
CA CYS A 283 -4.25 -15.01 10.45
C CYS A 283 -3.32 -15.30 9.26
N ALA A 284 -3.82 -16.13 8.33
CA ALA A 284 -3.14 -16.46 7.08
C ALA A 284 -4.04 -16.17 5.88
N LEU A 285 -3.52 -15.49 4.86
CA LEU A 285 -4.21 -15.27 3.59
C LEU A 285 -4.43 -16.58 2.85
N ILE A 286 -5.65 -16.81 2.36
CA ILE A 286 -6.02 -18.05 1.67
C ILE A 286 -6.87 -17.84 0.41
N PHE A 287 -7.09 -16.60 0.01
CA PHE A 287 -7.94 -16.30 -1.13
C PHE A 287 -7.34 -16.82 -2.43
N THR A 288 -8.20 -17.25 -3.35
CA THR A 288 -7.79 -17.73 -4.67
C THR A 288 -7.63 -16.55 -5.62
N HIS A 289 -6.46 -16.46 -6.26
CA HIS A 289 -6.11 -15.38 -7.20
C HIS A 289 -5.57 -15.88 -8.55
N CYS A 290 -5.49 -17.19 -8.75
CA CYS A 290 -5.10 -17.78 -10.03
C CYS A 290 -6.35 -18.24 -10.79
N HIS A 291 -6.73 -17.51 -11.84
CA HIS A 291 -7.73 -18.00 -12.80
C HIS A 291 -7.05 -19.02 -13.72
N ARG A 292 -7.19 -20.31 -13.42
CA ARG A 292 -7.03 -21.35 -14.45
C ARG A 292 -8.45 -21.72 -14.88
N PRO A 293 -8.90 -21.34 -16.08
CA PRO A 293 -10.13 -21.91 -16.59
C PRO A 293 -9.90 -23.41 -16.71
N ASP A 294 -10.60 -24.19 -15.89
CA ASP A 294 -10.66 -25.63 -16.10
C ASP A 294 -11.36 -25.84 -17.46
N PRO A 295 -10.72 -26.52 -18.42
CA PRO A 295 -11.27 -26.68 -19.76
C PRO A 295 -12.64 -27.36 -19.78
N GLU A 296 -13.03 -28.09 -18.73
CA GLU A 296 -14.35 -28.74 -18.63
C GLU A 296 -15.46 -27.79 -18.16
N THR A 297 -15.17 -26.83 -17.27
CA THR A 297 -16.17 -25.87 -16.74
C THR A 297 -16.50 -24.74 -17.71
N ALA A 298 -15.58 -24.36 -18.60
CA ALA A 298 -15.81 -23.33 -19.62
C ALA A 298 -16.89 -23.69 -20.66
N VAL A 299 -17.29 -24.97 -20.73
CA VAL A 299 -18.33 -25.46 -21.64
C VAL A 299 -19.73 -25.36 -21.03
N LEU A 300 -19.84 -25.36 -19.70
CA LEU A 300 -21.12 -25.41 -18.98
C LEU A 300 -21.73 -24.03 -18.71
N GLU A 301 -20.92 -22.98 -18.60
CA GLU A 301 -21.40 -21.60 -18.30
C GLU A 301 -22.14 -20.92 -19.48
N LYS A 302 -22.16 -21.53 -20.68
CA LYS A 302 -22.90 -21.01 -21.84
C LYS A 302 -24.37 -21.45 -21.90
N SER A 303 -24.85 -22.24 -20.94
CA SER A 303 -26.18 -22.82 -20.99
C SER A 303 -26.86 -22.80 -19.64
N GLU A 304 -27.13 -21.61 -19.08
CA GLU A 304 -28.20 -21.42 -18.08
C GLU A 304 -28.43 -19.92 -17.82
N THR A 305 -29.26 -19.31 -18.67
CA THR A 305 -30.01 -18.09 -18.32
C THR A 305 -31.47 -18.48 -18.15
N SER A 306 -31.98 -18.46 -16.92
CA SER A 306 -33.41 -18.28 -16.67
C SER A 306 -33.68 -17.72 -15.28
N ASP A 307 -34.54 -16.71 -15.27
CA ASP A 307 -34.97 -15.83 -14.19
C ASP A 307 -35.45 -16.52 -12.90
N THR A 308 -35.25 -15.84 -11.76
CA THR A 308 -36.34 -15.67 -10.79
C THR A 308 -36.10 -14.47 -9.86
N GLU A 309 -37.03 -13.52 -9.91
CA GLU A 309 -37.19 -12.42 -8.96
C GLU A 309 -37.62 -12.91 -7.57
N ARG A 310 -37.15 -12.26 -6.51
CA ARG A 310 -37.95 -12.04 -5.29
C ARG A 310 -37.44 -10.89 -4.42
N ASN A 311 -38.38 -10.01 -4.07
CA ASN A 311 -38.26 -8.86 -3.16
C ASN A 311 -38.00 -9.25 -1.70
N GLY A 312 -37.35 -8.34 -0.96
CA GLY A 312 -37.31 -8.31 0.49
C GLY A 312 -36.55 -7.08 1.02
N ASP A 313 -37.30 -6.06 1.42
CA ASP A 313 -36.87 -4.83 2.11
C ASP A 313 -36.77 -5.09 3.61
N VAL A 314 -35.64 -4.75 4.25
CA VAL A 314 -35.55 -4.35 5.67
C VAL A 314 -34.34 -3.45 5.87
N GLY A 315 -34.57 -2.21 6.31
CA GLY A 315 -33.54 -1.29 6.78
C GLY A 315 -32.96 -1.70 8.14
N ALA A 316 -31.64 -1.50 8.31
CA ALA A 316 -30.99 -1.52 9.60
C ALA A 316 -29.97 -0.37 9.67
N GLU A 317 -30.09 0.41 10.73
CA GLU A 317 -29.26 1.56 11.08
C GLU A 317 -27.81 1.12 11.29
N ILE A 318 -26.87 1.91 10.77
CA ILE A 318 -25.43 1.66 10.86
C ILE A 318 -24.90 2.46 12.06
N GLU A 319 -24.58 1.77 13.14
CA GLU A 319 -23.70 2.30 14.19
C GLU A 319 -22.23 2.14 13.74
N GLU A 320 -21.44 3.19 13.90
CA GLU A 320 -20.01 3.21 13.55
C GLU A 320 -19.20 2.32 14.51
N PRO A 321 -18.30 1.44 14.02
CA PRO A 321 -17.43 0.66 14.91
C PRO A 321 -16.20 1.45 15.34
N ASP A 322 -15.81 1.17 16.58
CA ASP A 322 -14.65 1.68 17.32
C ASP A 322 -13.31 1.30 16.66
N ALA A 323 -12.31 2.17 16.76
CA ALA A 323 -11.13 2.21 15.87
C ALA A 323 -10.00 1.19 16.16
N ASP A 324 -10.24 0.13 16.95
CA ASP A 324 -9.15 -0.68 17.55
C ASP A 324 -9.16 -2.18 17.18
N GLN A 325 -9.97 -2.59 16.20
CA GLN A 325 -9.89 -3.93 15.60
C GLN A 325 -10.02 -3.83 14.09
N ALA A 326 -8.91 -4.01 13.36
CA ALA A 326 -9.00 -4.33 11.94
C ALA A 326 -9.68 -5.70 11.83
N GLU A 327 -10.99 -5.69 11.59
CA GLU A 327 -11.84 -6.88 11.51
C GLU A 327 -11.24 -7.89 10.52
N MET A 328 -11.25 -9.17 10.92
CA MET A 328 -10.85 -10.27 10.05
C MET A 328 -11.67 -10.22 8.76
N THR A 329 -11.03 -10.41 7.63
CA THR A 329 -11.65 -10.39 6.31
C THR A 329 -12.01 -11.80 5.82
N PRO A 330 -12.90 -11.95 4.83
CA PRO A 330 -13.16 -13.25 4.19
C PRO A 330 -11.95 -13.85 3.45
N PHE A 331 -10.87 -13.08 3.27
CA PHE A 331 -9.68 -13.48 2.51
C PHE A 331 -8.64 -14.26 3.34
N GLU A 332 -8.91 -14.50 4.62
CA GLU A 332 -7.97 -15.08 5.57
C GLU A 332 -8.63 -16.09 6.53
N ILE A 333 -7.80 -16.94 7.14
CA ILE A 333 -8.20 -17.83 8.24
C ILE A 333 -7.49 -17.45 9.54
N CYS A 334 -8.22 -17.50 10.65
CA CYS A 334 -7.65 -17.26 11.97
C CYS A 334 -7.12 -18.54 12.62
N LEU A 335 -5.80 -18.69 12.63
CA LEU A 335 -5.14 -19.88 13.17
C LEU A 335 -5.21 -19.96 14.71
N LYS A 336 -5.76 -18.96 15.40
CA LYS A 336 -6.09 -19.03 16.83
C LYS A 336 -7.34 -19.86 17.10
N GLU A 337 -8.18 -20.12 16.09
CA GLU A 337 -9.41 -20.89 16.25
C GLU A 337 -9.14 -22.37 16.55
N LYS A 338 -9.92 -22.95 17.45
CA LYS A 338 -9.75 -24.35 17.91
C LYS A 338 -9.91 -25.39 16.80
N ARG A 339 -10.62 -25.08 15.71
CA ARG A 339 -10.80 -25.99 14.57
C ARG A 339 -9.48 -26.37 13.91
N PHE A 340 -8.45 -25.52 14.00
CA PHE A 340 -7.14 -25.77 13.41
C PHE A 340 -6.21 -26.60 14.30
N ARG A 341 -6.61 -26.93 15.54
CA ARG A 341 -5.77 -27.68 16.49
C ARG A 341 -5.27 -29.03 15.95
N GLU A 342 -6.11 -29.70 15.16
CA GLU A 342 -5.83 -31.03 14.58
C GLU A 342 -5.90 -30.99 13.04
N ASP A 343 -5.80 -29.80 12.45
CA ASP A 343 -5.71 -29.62 10.99
C ASP A 343 -4.24 -29.74 10.55
N PHE A 344 -3.88 -30.93 10.04
CA PHE A 344 -2.51 -31.24 9.62
C PHE A 344 -2.19 -30.79 8.18
N GLY A 345 -3.10 -30.11 7.49
CA GLY A 345 -2.86 -29.53 6.17
C GLY A 345 -1.99 -28.27 6.22
N PRO A 346 -1.42 -27.83 5.07
CA PRO A 346 -0.70 -26.56 4.95
C PRO A 346 -1.64 -25.37 5.12
N LEU A 347 -1.11 -24.15 5.29
CA LEU A 347 -1.96 -22.94 5.37
C LEU A 347 -2.84 -22.80 4.12
N LEU A 348 -2.22 -22.92 2.94
CA LEU A 348 -2.87 -22.92 1.64
C LEU A 348 -2.33 -24.06 0.78
N GLU A 349 -3.23 -24.87 0.23
CA GLU A 349 -2.87 -25.96 -0.67
C GLU A 349 -2.17 -25.45 -1.93
N GLY A 350 -1.11 -26.13 -2.35
CA GLY A 350 -0.31 -25.75 -3.52
C GLY A 350 0.60 -24.51 -3.33
N CYS A 351 0.59 -23.86 -2.16
CA CYS A 351 1.49 -22.76 -1.87
C CYS A 351 2.94 -23.26 -1.71
N THR A 352 3.89 -22.59 -2.38
CA THR A 352 5.31 -22.96 -2.40
C THR A 352 6.15 -22.28 -1.30
N CYS A 353 5.53 -21.50 -0.42
CA CYS A 353 6.25 -20.78 0.63
C CYS A 353 6.86 -21.73 1.66
N TYR A 354 7.89 -21.27 2.37
CA TYR A 354 8.57 -22.07 3.40
C TYR A 354 7.59 -22.64 4.45
N CYS A 355 6.59 -21.86 4.88
CA CYS A 355 5.61 -22.32 5.85
C CYS A 355 4.78 -23.48 5.30
N CYS A 356 4.12 -23.32 4.15
CA CYS A 356 3.24 -24.35 3.57
C CYS A 356 3.98 -25.63 3.17
N ARG A 357 5.27 -25.54 2.84
CA ARG A 357 6.07 -26.72 2.50
C ARG A 357 6.51 -27.57 3.69
N ASN A 358 6.58 -26.99 4.89
CA ASN A 358 7.22 -27.63 6.04
C ASN A 358 6.31 -27.75 7.28
N HIS A 359 5.22 -26.98 7.33
CA HIS A 359 4.41 -26.83 8.54
C HIS A 359 2.92 -26.93 8.24
N SER A 360 2.18 -27.43 9.24
CA SER A 360 0.73 -27.53 9.20
C SER A 360 0.04 -26.36 9.91
N ARG A 361 -1.26 -26.18 9.63
CA ARG A 361 -2.14 -25.28 10.39
C ARG A 361 -2.13 -25.61 11.87
N ALA A 362 -2.16 -26.89 12.25
CA ALA A 362 -2.06 -27.37 13.63
C ALA A 362 -0.76 -26.94 14.31
N TYR A 363 0.36 -26.98 13.60
CA TYR A 363 1.64 -26.52 14.14
C TYR A 363 1.64 -25.00 14.37
N VAL A 364 1.17 -24.22 13.41
CA VAL A 364 1.09 -22.75 13.57
C VAL A 364 0.08 -22.37 14.66
N HIS A 365 -1.06 -23.06 14.74
CA HIS A 365 -2.03 -22.94 15.84
C HIS A 365 -1.35 -23.20 17.19
N HIS A 366 -0.59 -24.30 17.30
CA HIS A 366 0.16 -24.63 18.51
C HIS A 366 1.14 -23.50 18.90
N LEU A 367 1.93 -22.97 17.96
CA LEU A 367 2.85 -21.87 18.22
C LEU A 367 2.11 -20.61 18.72
N LEU A 368 0.97 -20.27 18.11
CA LEU A 368 0.15 -19.13 18.55
C LEU A 368 -0.41 -19.34 19.96
N MET A 369 -0.89 -20.55 20.29
CA MET A 369 -1.39 -20.86 21.64
C MET A 369 -0.28 -20.90 22.69
N ALA A 370 0.91 -21.35 22.29
CA ALA A 370 2.12 -21.33 23.12
C ALA A 370 2.76 -19.93 23.24
N LYS A 371 2.26 -18.93 22.49
CA LYS A 371 2.81 -17.56 22.41
C LYS A 371 4.26 -17.52 21.93
N GLU A 372 4.61 -18.42 21.02
CA GLU A 372 5.93 -18.48 20.38
C GLU A 372 6.00 -17.49 19.20
N LEU A 373 7.01 -16.60 19.22
CA LEU A 373 7.19 -15.57 18.18
C LEU A 373 7.43 -16.16 16.78
N LEU A 374 7.89 -17.41 16.70
CA LEU A 374 8.04 -18.15 15.44
C LEU A 374 6.74 -18.20 14.62
N ALA A 375 5.57 -18.16 15.28
CA ALA A 375 4.29 -18.09 14.58
C ALA A 375 4.21 -16.86 13.65
N GLY A 376 4.62 -15.69 14.13
CA GLY A 376 4.61 -14.45 13.36
C GLY A 376 5.56 -14.51 12.17
N ILE A 377 6.74 -15.11 12.33
CA ILE A 377 7.72 -15.32 11.26
C ILE A 377 7.12 -16.19 10.14
N LEU A 378 6.55 -17.35 10.49
CA LEU A 378 5.97 -18.28 9.52
C LEU A 378 4.76 -17.68 8.79
N LEU A 379 3.90 -16.96 9.52
CA LEU A 379 2.77 -16.25 8.96
C LEU A 379 3.23 -15.14 8.00
N MET A 380 4.24 -14.34 8.38
CA MET A 380 4.73 -13.27 7.53
C MET A 380 5.33 -13.80 6.22
N ILE A 381 6.10 -14.89 6.28
CA ILE A 381 6.63 -15.56 5.08
C ILE A 381 5.49 -15.93 4.13
N HIS A 382 4.45 -16.61 4.66
CA HIS A 382 3.30 -17.03 3.86
C HIS A 382 2.52 -15.86 3.30
N ASN A 383 2.16 -14.90 4.15
CA ASN A 383 1.30 -13.77 3.79
C ASN A 383 1.98 -12.85 2.76
N PHE A 384 3.28 -12.59 2.87
CA PHE A 384 4.00 -11.85 1.83
C PHE A 384 4.07 -12.62 0.51
N GLN A 385 4.46 -13.90 0.53
CA GLN A 385 4.54 -14.69 -0.71
C GLN A 385 3.19 -14.76 -1.43
N HIS A 386 2.12 -14.98 -0.67
CA HIS A 386 0.77 -15.02 -1.21
C HIS A 386 0.37 -13.68 -1.85
N TYR A 387 0.62 -12.57 -1.15
CA TYR A 387 0.26 -11.24 -1.64
C TYR A 387 1.09 -10.79 -2.85
N PHE A 388 2.37 -11.11 -2.91
CA PHE A 388 3.21 -10.82 -4.08
C PHE A 388 2.82 -11.68 -5.29
N SER A 389 2.41 -12.93 -5.05
CA SER A 389 1.82 -13.80 -6.08
C SER A 389 0.49 -13.24 -6.61
N PHE A 390 -0.33 -12.63 -5.76
CA PHE A 390 -1.55 -11.92 -6.17
C PHE A 390 -1.26 -10.77 -7.15
N PHE A 391 -0.30 -9.88 -6.84
CA PHE A 391 0.10 -8.83 -7.78
C PHE A 391 0.65 -9.39 -9.10
N SER A 392 1.39 -10.49 -9.05
CA SER A 392 1.88 -11.17 -10.25
C SER A 392 0.72 -11.70 -11.11
N SER A 393 -0.33 -12.23 -10.48
CA SER A 393 -1.53 -12.72 -11.16
C SER A 393 -2.39 -11.59 -11.71
N ILE A 394 -2.44 -10.43 -11.06
CA ILE A 394 -3.07 -9.23 -11.62
C ILE A 394 -2.36 -8.82 -12.92
N ARG A 395 -1.02 -8.78 -12.94
CA ARG A 395 -0.27 -8.44 -14.15
C ARG A 395 -0.46 -9.45 -15.27
N ALA A 396 -0.54 -10.74 -14.94
CA ALA A 396 -0.89 -11.78 -15.90
C ALA A 396 -2.31 -11.58 -16.47
N ALA A 397 -3.31 -11.39 -15.61
CA ALA A 397 -4.69 -11.16 -16.03
C ALA A 397 -4.84 -9.89 -16.90
N LEU A 398 -4.08 -8.82 -16.64
CA LEU A 398 -4.05 -7.64 -17.51
C LEU A 398 -3.44 -7.93 -18.89
N ARG A 399 -2.36 -8.71 -18.92
CA ARG A 399 -1.70 -9.13 -20.16
C ARG A 399 -2.66 -9.95 -21.01
N ASP A 400 -3.32 -10.91 -20.40
CA ASP A 400 -4.16 -11.91 -21.07
C ASP A 400 -5.61 -11.42 -21.30
N GLY A 401 -5.99 -10.29 -20.70
CA GLY A 401 -7.33 -9.69 -20.85
C GLY A 401 -8.40 -10.26 -19.91
N GLU A 402 -7.98 -10.99 -18.88
CA GLU A 402 -8.83 -11.70 -17.92
C GLU A 402 -9.05 -10.94 -16.60
N ILE A 403 -8.69 -9.65 -16.55
CA ILE A 403 -8.78 -8.85 -15.30
C ILE A 403 -10.19 -8.80 -14.71
N LYS A 404 -11.23 -8.86 -15.55
CA LYS A 404 -12.63 -8.90 -15.11
C LYS A 404 -12.95 -10.23 -14.40
N ALA A 405 -12.50 -11.35 -14.96
CA ALA A 405 -12.69 -12.67 -14.37
C ALA A 405 -11.95 -12.79 -13.02
N LEU A 406 -10.73 -12.26 -12.93
CA LEU A 406 -10.00 -12.18 -11.66
C LEU A 406 -10.76 -11.31 -10.64
N ALA A 407 -11.28 -10.16 -11.06
CA ALA A 407 -12.04 -9.29 -10.16
C ALA A 407 -13.34 -9.93 -9.65
N GLU A 408 -14.05 -10.66 -10.50
CA GLU A 408 -15.23 -11.43 -10.11
C GLU A 408 -14.89 -12.58 -9.15
N LEU A 409 -13.78 -13.30 -9.39
CA LEU A 409 -13.28 -14.35 -8.50
C LEU A 409 -13.00 -13.80 -7.09
N ILE A 410 -12.30 -12.67 -6.99
CA ILE A 410 -12.01 -12.04 -5.70
C ILE A 410 -13.30 -11.54 -5.04
N ARG A 411 -14.22 -10.94 -5.79
CA ARG A 411 -15.50 -10.44 -5.27
C ARG A 411 -16.38 -11.56 -4.71
N LYS A 412 -16.44 -12.72 -5.37
CA LYS A 412 -17.18 -13.91 -4.91
C LYS A 412 -16.69 -14.43 -3.56
N GLN A 413 -15.41 -14.20 -3.22
CA GLN A 413 -14.83 -14.62 -1.94
C GLN A 413 -15.09 -13.62 -0.80
N ASN A 414 -15.56 -12.42 -1.11
CA ASN A 414 -15.95 -11.39 -0.14
C ASN A 414 -17.45 -11.44 0.22
N SER A 415 -18.14 -12.51 -0.18
CA SER A 415 -19.61 -12.66 -0.11
C SER A 415 -20.05 -13.52 1.07
#